data_AF-A0A2N2D9Y5-F1
#
_entry.id   AF-A0A2N2D9Y5-F1
#
_cell.length_a   1.000
_cell.length_b   1.000
_cell.length_c   1.000
_cell.angle_alpha   90.00
_cell.angle_beta   90.00
_cell.angle_gamma   90.00
#
_symmetry.space_group_name_H-M   'P 1'
#
loop_
_entity.id
_entity.type
_entity.pdbx_description
1 polymer ?
#
loop_
_entity_poly.entity_id
_entity_poly.type
_entity_poly.pdbx_seq_one_letter_code
_entity_poly.pdbx_strand_id
1 'polypeptide(L)'
;MLITTSDKLKNREPVQWGIDYIDESLSFITDIEVDQEYKMKIIFSSGNNLAESYRNLIRESTEQFKGVQVADNWEAAKLMILRLLVKSTPCPGQYQFNSANKLIFHYIYNLNYLRKFFSQINLSAGNSFLPKSFILETLKLSENRGLNLNCLNMNSYPLLICSLPYIEKTPACYFYSFHTALLFSNSYHEYIKKHLILHEIGHVLFNLKDAHKSSRRALLYLLALIEKNYPYTKVVVVKPFRRRFSEEVFSDLLAAYLLLEEKPQKNIESKPVPNEIQKALKLYLSSLIGK
;
A
#
# COMPACT_ATOMS: atom_id res chain seq x y z
N MET A 1 -2.15 29.38 13.32
CA MET A 1 -2.98 28.50 12.46
C MET A 1 -2.01 27.63 11.69
N LEU A 2 -1.99 26.29 11.86
CA LEU A 2 -1.10 25.42 11.07
C LEU A 2 -1.41 25.66 9.59
N ILE A 3 -0.45 26.23 8.87
CA ILE A 3 -0.68 26.83 7.55
C ILE A 3 -0.49 25.75 6.48
N THR A 4 -1.51 24.95 6.25
CA THR A 4 -1.56 24.15 5.02
C THR A 4 -2.92 24.25 4.35
N THR A 5 -3.08 25.31 3.56
CA THR A 5 -3.99 25.30 2.43
C THR A 5 -3.53 24.25 1.41
N SER A 6 -4.48 23.59 0.76
CA SER A 6 -4.24 22.68 -0.37
C SER A 6 -3.39 23.30 -1.49
N ASP A 7 -3.36 24.64 -1.57
CA ASP A 7 -2.60 25.38 -2.59
C ASP A 7 -1.09 25.26 -2.42
N LYS A 8 -0.58 25.06 -1.19
CA LYS A 8 0.86 24.82 -0.99
C LYS A 8 1.31 23.46 -1.52
N LEU A 9 0.44 22.45 -1.49
CA LEU A 9 0.74 21.10 -2.00
C LEU A 9 0.81 21.07 -3.54
N LYS A 10 0.06 21.95 -4.22
CA LYS A 10 0.01 21.98 -5.70
C LYS A 10 1.37 22.24 -6.34
N ASN A 11 2.19 23.09 -5.71
CA ASN A 11 3.42 23.64 -6.30
C ASN A 11 4.70 23.21 -5.58
N ARG A 12 4.65 22.21 -4.71
CA ARG A 12 5.80 21.73 -3.94
C ARG A 12 6.07 20.25 -4.19
N GLU A 13 7.31 19.86 -3.98
CA GLU A 13 7.71 18.46 -3.91
C GLU A 13 6.91 17.79 -2.76
N PRO A 14 6.08 16.76 -3.03
CA PRO A 14 5.11 16.25 -2.07
C PRO A 14 5.72 15.64 -0.80
N VAL A 15 6.85 14.95 -0.91
CA VAL A 15 7.49 14.31 0.25
C VAL A 15 8.05 15.37 1.20
N GLN A 16 8.75 16.37 0.65
CA GLN A 16 9.27 17.52 1.40
C GLN A 16 8.14 18.31 2.03
N TRP A 17 7.05 18.57 1.30
CA TRP A 17 5.86 19.19 1.89
C TRP A 17 5.30 18.37 3.07
N GLY A 18 5.28 17.04 2.94
CA GLY A 18 4.86 16.14 4.01
C GLY A 18 5.75 16.24 5.25
N ILE A 19 7.08 16.33 5.06
CA ILE A 19 8.05 16.54 6.14
C ILE A 19 7.83 17.91 6.80
N ASP A 20 7.70 18.99 6.01
CA ASP A 20 7.45 20.34 6.52
C ASP A 20 6.17 20.38 7.36
N TYR A 21 5.08 19.79 6.87
CA TYR A 21 3.81 19.68 7.60
C TYR A 21 3.97 18.95 8.94
N ILE A 22 4.74 17.84 8.95
CA ILE A 22 4.99 17.07 10.16
C ILE A 22 5.80 17.90 11.15
N ASP A 23 6.85 18.59 10.71
CA ASP A 23 7.72 19.38 11.57
C ASP A 23 6.98 20.57 12.18
N GLU A 24 6.14 21.27 11.40
CA GLU A 24 5.23 22.30 11.89
C GLU A 24 4.24 21.74 12.92
N SER A 25 3.62 20.59 12.62
CA SER A 25 2.64 19.95 13.51
C SER A 25 3.26 19.49 14.82
N LEU A 26 4.44 18.86 14.77
CA LEU A 26 5.17 18.43 15.96
C LEU A 26 5.55 19.64 16.82
N SER A 27 6.15 20.68 16.21
CA SER A 27 6.51 21.90 16.92
C SER A 27 5.32 22.48 17.68
N PHE A 28 4.17 22.65 17.02
CA PHE A 28 2.96 23.17 17.65
C PHE A 28 2.43 22.30 18.80
N ILE A 29 2.44 20.98 18.64
CA ILE A 29 1.78 20.08 19.61
C ILE A 29 2.66 19.82 20.83
N THR A 30 3.98 19.88 20.65
CA THR A 30 4.93 19.76 21.76
C THR A 30 5.10 21.03 22.58
N ASP A 31 4.59 22.18 22.09
CA ASP A 31 4.65 23.44 22.81
C ASP A 31 3.86 23.38 24.12
N ILE A 32 4.56 23.50 25.25
CA ILE A 32 3.97 23.36 26.60
C ILE A 32 3.08 24.55 26.97
N GLU A 33 3.22 25.70 26.31
CA GLU A 33 2.43 26.91 26.57
C GLU A 33 1.04 26.83 25.96
N VAL A 34 0.85 25.96 24.97
CA VAL A 34 -0.43 25.77 24.28
C VAL A 34 -1.33 24.82 25.07
N ASP A 35 -2.55 25.26 25.36
CA ASP A 35 -3.51 24.45 26.10
C ASP A 35 -3.91 23.17 25.34
N GLN A 36 -4.19 22.12 26.10
CA GLN A 36 -4.47 20.80 25.56
C GLN A 36 -5.76 20.75 24.73
N GLU A 37 -6.80 21.49 25.12
CA GLU A 37 -8.08 21.49 24.42
C GLU A 37 -7.92 22.11 23.03
N TYR A 38 -7.18 23.21 22.94
CA TYR A 38 -6.85 23.88 21.70
C TYR A 38 -5.95 23.02 20.81
N LYS A 39 -4.95 22.31 21.37
CA LYS A 39 -4.19 21.29 20.60
C LYS A 39 -5.11 20.28 19.95
N MET A 40 -6.06 19.71 20.70
CA MET A 40 -7.01 18.74 20.16
C MET A 40 -7.90 19.34 19.07
N LYS A 41 -8.41 20.57 19.27
CA LYS A 41 -9.19 21.29 18.24
C LYS A 41 -8.40 21.46 16.95
N ILE A 42 -7.13 21.85 17.05
CA ILE A 42 -6.25 22.03 15.90
C ILE A 42 -5.93 20.69 15.22
N ILE A 43 -5.62 19.63 15.98
CA ILE A 43 -5.37 18.28 15.43
C ILE A 43 -6.59 17.80 14.61
N PHE A 44 -7.79 17.89 15.17
CA PHE A 44 -9.01 17.46 14.47
C PHE A 44 -9.34 18.32 13.26
N SER A 45 -9.21 19.65 13.38
CA SER A 45 -9.40 20.57 12.26
C SER A 45 -8.42 20.27 11.12
N SER A 46 -7.14 20.06 11.44
CA SER A 46 -6.13 19.69 10.46
C SER A 46 -6.44 18.35 9.79
N GLY A 47 -6.85 17.34 10.58
CA GLY A 47 -7.28 16.04 10.06
C GLY A 47 -8.44 16.14 9.07
N ASN A 48 -9.43 16.98 9.37
CA ASN A 48 -10.55 17.24 8.46
C ASN A 48 -10.09 17.90 7.15
N ASN A 49 -9.21 18.90 7.23
CA ASN A 49 -8.66 19.58 6.06
C ASN A 49 -7.82 18.65 5.18
N LEU A 50 -6.99 17.80 5.80
CA LEU A 50 -6.22 16.76 5.10
C LEU A 50 -7.16 15.76 4.42
N ALA A 51 -8.22 15.32 5.12
CA ALA A 51 -9.18 14.37 4.58
C ALA A 51 -10.00 14.96 3.42
N GLU A 52 -10.36 16.24 3.49
CA GLU A 52 -10.99 16.96 2.39
C GLU A 52 -10.05 17.07 1.18
N SER A 53 -8.81 17.51 1.41
CA SER A 53 -7.79 17.58 0.35
C SER A 53 -7.57 16.23 -0.31
N TYR A 54 -7.49 15.17 0.48
CA TYR A 54 -7.38 13.80 -0.01
C TYR A 54 -8.59 13.38 -0.86
N ARG A 55 -9.81 13.66 -0.40
CA ARG A 55 -11.04 13.31 -1.13
C ARG A 55 -11.15 14.04 -2.47
N ASN A 56 -10.80 15.32 -2.49
CA ASN A 56 -10.79 16.11 -3.72
C ASN A 56 -9.75 15.55 -4.70
N LEU A 57 -8.53 15.34 -4.22
CA LEU A 57 -7.45 14.83 -5.06
C LEU A 57 -7.71 13.42 -5.59
N ILE A 58 -8.33 12.54 -4.80
CA ILE A 58 -8.71 11.21 -5.28
C ILE A 58 -9.67 11.29 -6.45
N ARG A 59 -10.68 12.17 -6.38
CA ARG A 59 -11.68 12.31 -7.45
C ARG A 59 -11.06 12.83 -8.74
N GLU A 60 -10.08 13.71 -8.63
CA GLU A 60 -9.47 14.40 -9.77
C GLU A 60 -8.36 13.58 -10.43
N SER A 61 -7.59 12.82 -9.64
CA SER A 61 -6.31 12.27 -10.11
C SER A 61 -6.26 10.75 -10.21
N THR A 62 -7.23 10.04 -9.63
CA THR A 62 -7.25 8.57 -9.68
C THR A 62 -8.11 8.04 -10.83
N GLU A 63 -7.69 6.92 -11.39
CA GLU A 63 -8.56 6.08 -12.20
C GLU A 63 -9.08 4.93 -11.34
N GLN A 64 -10.40 4.79 -11.30
CA GLN A 64 -11.05 3.73 -10.54
C GLN A 64 -11.28 2.51 -11.43
N PHE A 65 -10.81 1.35 -10.97
CA PHE A 65 -11.02 0.08 -11.64
C PHE A 65 -11.27 -0.99 -10.58
N LYS A 66 -12.54 -1.35 -10.37
CA LYS A 66 -13.00 -2.46 -9.50
C LYS A 66 -12.24 -2.60 -8.18
N GLY A 67 -12.76 -2.05 -7.08
CA GLY A 67 -12.10 -2.19 -5.77
C GLY A 67 -10.69 -1.57 -5.66
N VAL A 68 -10.11 -1.07 -6.76
CA VAL A 68 -8.79 -0.45 -6.86
C VAL A 68 -8.92 0.97 -7.40
N GLN A 69 -8.07 1.85 -6.88
CA GLN A 69 -7.81 3.19 -7.38
C GLN A 69 -6.33 3.29 -7.77
N VAL A 70 -6.04 3.86 -8.93
CA VAL A 70 -4.67 3.99 -9.43
C VAL A 70 -4.35 5.46 -9.64
N ALA A 71 -3.18 5.87 -9.14
CA ALA A 71 -2.58 7.16 -9.42
C ALA A 71 -1.13 6.98 -9.88
N ASP A 72 -0.63 7.90 -10.69
CA ASP A 72 0.76 7.95 -11.12
C ASP A 72 1.41 9.33 -10.89
N ASN A 73 2.73 9.36 -10.99
CA ASN A 73 3.56 10.55 -10.94
C ASN A 73 3.37 11.40 -9.66
N TRP A 74 3.52 12.72 -9.76
CA TRP A 74 3.41 13.65 -8.64
C TRP A 74 2.06 13.59 -7.92
N GLU A 75 0.95 13.34 -8.62
CA GLU A 75 -0.36 13.21 -7.98
C GLU A 75 -0.44 11.94 -7.12
N ALA A 76 0.19 10.84 -7.53
CA ALA A 76 0.33 9.64 -6.70
C ALA A 76 1.13 9.91 -5.43
N ALA A 77 2.20 10.70 -5.52
CA ALA A 77 2.99 11.10 -4.37
C ALA A 77 2.17 11.96 -3.39
N LYS A 78 1.45 12.96 -3.89
CA LYS A 78 0.53 13.78 -3.07
C LYS A 78 -0.54 12.92 -2.40
N LEU A 79 -1.15 11.99 -3.12
CA LEU A 79 -2.14 11.06 -2.58
C LEU A 79 -1.58 10.13 -1.51
N MET A 80 -0.38 9.60 -1.71
CA MET A 80 0.33 8.80 -0.72
C MET A 80 0.51 9.60 0.58
N ILE A 81 1.09 10.79 0.50
CA ILE A 81 1.35 11.65 1.65
C ILE A 81 0.05 11.97 2.39
N LEU A 82 -0.97 12.44 1.67
CA LEU A 82 -2.26 12.78 2.27
C LEU A 82 -2.93 11.56 2.93
N ARG A 83 -2.93 10.39 2.27
CA ARG A 83 -3.53 9.17 2.85
C ARG A 83 -2.84 8.76 4.16
N LEU A 84 -1.51 8.83 4.21
CA LEU A 84 -0.72 8.54 5.39
C LEU A 84 -1.02 9.54 6.52
N LEU A 85 -0.97 10.84 6.24
CA LEU A 85 -1.24 11.90 7.23
C LEU A 85 -2.67 11.86 7.78
N VAL A 86 -3.67 11.62 6.91
CA VAL A 86 -5.08 11.46 7.34
C VAL A 86 -5.20 10.29 8.31
N LYS A 87 -4.56 9.15 7.99
CA LYS A 87 -4.61 7.95 8.82
C LYS A 87 -3.82 8.09 10.12
N SER A 88 -2.81 8.95 10.15
CA SER A 88 -2.06 9.26 11.37
C SER A 88 -2.83 10.18 12.32
N THR A 89 -3.75 11.00 11.81
CA THR A 89 -4.54 11.94 12.59
C THR A 89 -5.69 11.23 13.33
N PRO A 90 -5.85 11.43 14.66
CA PRO A 90 -6.96 10.84 15.40
C PRO A 90 -8.31 11.43 14.93
N CYS A 91 -9.36 10.60 14.94
CA CYS A 91 -10.71 11.08 14.62
C CYS A 91 -11.46 11.51 15.90
N PRO A 92 -12.43 12.45 15.80
CA PRO A 92 -13.17 12.93 16.98
C PRO A 92 -13.85 11.81 17.78
N GLY A 93 -14.33 10.76 17.11
CA GLY A 93 -14.94 9.60 17.78
C GLY A 93 -13.98 8.87 18.73
N GLN A 94 -12.67 8.89 18.48
CA GLN A 94 -11.68 8.28 19.38
C GLN A 94 -11.57 9.01 20.72
N TYR A 95 -11.98 10.28 20.79
CA TYR A 95 -12.02 11.09 22.02
C TYR A 95 -13.07 10.59 23.02
N GLN A 96 -14.09 9.86 22.54
CA GLN A 96 -15.10 9.25 23.40
C GLN A 96 -14.54 8.08 24.23
N PHE A 97 -13.44 7.47 23.79
CA PHE A 97 -12.89 6.24 24.37
C PHE A 97 -11.46 6.41 24.91
N ASN A 98 -10.83 7.56 24.70
CA ASN A 98 -9.44 7.81 25.07
C ASN A 98 -9.28 9.22 25.60
N SER A 99 -8.42 9.38 26.62
CA SER A 99 -8.05 10.70 27.11
C SER A 99 -7.29 11.52 26.05
N ALA A 100 -7.39 12.83 26.14
CA ALA A 100 -6.66 13.78 25.29
C ALA A 100 -5.16 13.48 25.24
N ASN A 101 -4.53 13.22 26.39
CA ASN A 101 -3.10 12.89 26.48
C ASN A 101 -2.73 11.65 25.65
N LYS A 102 -3.56 10.61 25.70
CA LYS A 102 -3.32 9.36 24.96
C LYS A 102 -3.43 9.59 23.45
N LEU A 103 -4.40 10.39 23.00
CA LEU A 103 -4.53 10.73 21.59
C LEU A 103 -3.38 11.59 21.08
N ILE A 104 -2.98 12.61 21.84
CA ILE A 104 -1.84 13.47 21.51
C ILE A 104 -0.57 12.64 21.42
N PHE A 105 -0.32 11.76 22.40
CA PHE A 105 0.84 10.87 22.40
C PHE A 105 0.86 9.97 21.16
N HIS A 106 -0.26 9.31 20.83
CA HIS A 106 -0.34 8.49 19.62
C HIS A 106 -0.15 9.30 18.34
N TYR A 107 -0.67 10.53 18.29
CA TYR A 107 -0.49 11.41 17.15
C TYR A 107 0.98 11.77 16.95
N ILE A 108 1.67 12.20 18.01
CA ILE A 108 3.12 12.49 18.00
C ILE A 108 3.91 11.24 17.56
N TYR A 109 3.57 10.07 18.07
CA TYR A 109 4.22 8.82 17.69
C TYR A 109 4.07 8.54 16.19
N ASN A 110 2.85 8.66 15.67
CA ASN A 110 2.57 8.43 14.25
C ASN A 110 3.28 9.45 13.35
N LEU A 111 3.28 10.74 13.73
CA LEU A 111 3.99 11.78 12.99
C LEU A 111 5.49 11.51 12.94
N ASN A 112 6.12 11.13 14.06
CA ASN A 112 7.54 10.77 14.07
C ASN A 112 7.85 9.54 13.21
N TYR A 113 6.97 8.53 13.21
CA TYR A 113 7.11 7.38 12.33
C TYR A 113 7.06 7.79 10.85
N LEU A 114 6.06 8.60 10.46
CA LEU A 114 5.94 9.10 9.09
C LEU A 114 7.11 9.99 8.69
N ARG A 115 7.59 10.85 9.60
CA ARG A 115 8.77 11.69 9.37
C ARG A 115 9.99 10.85 9.01
N LYS A 116 10.25 9.81 9.80
CA LYS A 116 11.35 8.87 9.54
C LYS A 116 11.16 8.17 8.20
N PHE A 117 9.95 7.73 7.88
CA PHE A 117 9.65 7.09 6.60
C PHE A 117 9.90 8.04 5.41
N PHE A 118 9.34 9.26 5.45
CA PHE A 118 9.52 10.25 4.38
C PHE A 118 10.97 10.68 4.21
N SER A 119 11.73 10.81 5.30
CA SER A 119 13.16 11.14 5.24
C SER A 119 14.03 10.07 4.56
N GLN A 120 13.51 8.85 4.41
CA GLN A 120 14.20 7.76 3.72
C GLN A 120 13.90 7.73 2.22
N ILE A 121 12.88 8.48 1.75
CA ILE A 121 12.54 8.54 0.33
C ILE A 121 13.57 9.41 -0.40
N ASN A 122 14.19 8.84 -1.41
CA ASN A 122 15.10 9.53 -2.30
C ASN A 122 14.31 10.45 -3.24
N LEU A 123 14.42 11.76 -3.03
CA LEU A 123 13.73 12.79 -3.82
C LEU A 123 14.25 12.91 -5.26
N SER A 124 15.22 12.10 -5.66
CA SER A 124 15.66 12.01 -7.05
C SER A 124 14.51 11.50 -7.93
N ALA A 125 13.97 12.40 -8.75
CA ALA A 125 12.97 12.04 -9.73
C ALA A 125 13.56 11.06 -10.76
N GLY A 126 12.89 9.93 -10.93
CA GLY A 126 13.15 8.97 -11.98
C GLY A 126 12.30 9.26 -13.21
N ASN A 127 12.86 8.97 -14.38
CA ASN A 127 12.20 9.18 -15.67
C ASN A 127 11.36 7.97 -16.11
N SER A 128 11.06 7.03 -15.20
CA SER A 128 10.50 5.71 -15.55
C SER A 128 9.47 5.23 -14.53
N PHE A 129 8.59 6.13 -14.06
CA PHE A 129 7.39 5.74 -13.35
C PHE A 129 6.44 4.95 -14.26
N LEU A 130 5.49 4.23 -13.67
CA LEU A 130 4.52 3.40 -14.40
C LEU A 130 3.24 4.22 -14.63
N PRO A 131 2.88 4.51 -15.88
CA PRO A 131 1.62 5.19 -16.17
C PRO A 131 0.42 4.40 -15.64
N LYS A 132 -0.64 5.11 -15.23
CA LYS A 132 -1.91 4.49 -14.79
C LYS A 132 -2.41 3.45 -15.77
N SER A 133 -2.35 3.75 -17.08
CA SER A 133 -2.79 2.85 -18.15
C SER A 133 -2.07 1.50 -18.11
N PHE A 134 -0.75 1.47 -17.86
CA PHE A 134 0.04 0.26 -17.75
C PHE A 134 -0.39 -0.59 -16.55
N ILE A 135 -0.64 0.06 -15.40
CA ILE A 135 -1.11 -0.62 -14.20
C ILE A 135 -2.50 -1.22 -14.45
N LEU A 136 -3.41 -0.44 -15.03
CA LEU A 136 -4.76 -0.90 -15.35
C LEU A 136 -4.77 -2.05 -16.36
N GLU A 137 -3.89 -2.04 -17.36
CA GLU A 137 -3.70 -3.16 -18.28
C GLU A 137 -3.25 -4.42 -17.54
N THR A 138 -2.28 -4.29 -16.65
CA THR A 138 -1.78 -5.39 -15.80
C THR A 138 -2.89 -5.98 -14.94
N LEU A 139 -3.72 -5.13 -14.33
CA LEU A 139 -4.87 -5.54 -13.53
C LEU A 139 -5.93 -6.25 -14.38
N LYS A 140 -6.25 -5.74 -15.57
CA LYS A 140 -7.17 -6.41 -16.53
C LYS A 140 -6.66 -7.80 -16.93
N LEU A 141 -5.35 -7.93 -17.16
CA LEU A 141 -4.73 -9.22 -17.45
C LEU A 141 -4.95 -10.21 -16.30
N SER A 142 -4.76 -9.77 -15.05
CA SER A 142 -5.03 -10.63 -13.89
C SER A 142 -6.50 -11.04 -13.74
N GLU A 143 -7.45 -10.18 -14.12
CA GLU A 143 -8.88 -10.52 -14.09
C GLU A 143 -9.24 -11.61 -15.09
N ASN A 144 -8.66 -11.56 -16.29
CA ASN A 144 -8.83 -12.60 -17.30
C ASN A 144 -8.32 -13.97 -16.80
N ARG A 145 -7.51 -14.01 -15.73
CA ARG A 145 -7.01 -15.21 -15.06
C ARG A 145 -7.80 -15.60 -13.81
N GLY A 146 -8.92 -14.93 -13.55
CA GLY A 146 -9.83 -15.26 -12.46
C GLY A 146 -9.56 -14.54 -11.14
N LEU A 147 -8.68 -13.53 -11.12
CA LEU A 147 -8.60 -12.62 -9.98
C LEU A 147 -9.83 -11.70 -9.97
N ASN A 148 -10.64 -11.77 -8.91
CA ASN A 148 -11.73 -10.81 -8.71
C ASN A 148 -11.20 -9.54 -8.03
N LEU A 149 -10.96 -8.47 -8.76
CA LEU A 149 -10.40 -7.24 -8.18
C LEU A 149 -11.32 -6.57 -7.13
N ASN A 150 -12.63 -6.85 -7.14
CA ASN A 150 -13.53 -6.31 -6.10
C ASN A 150 -13.18 -6.82 -4.70
N CYS A 151 -12.51 -7.99 -4.58
CA CYS A 151 -12.08 -8.51 -3.28
C CYS A 151 -10.91 -7.71 -2.69
N LEU A 152 -10.23 -6.88 -3.49
CA LEU A 152 -9.14 -6.03 -3.02
C LEU A 152 -9.63 -4.84 -2.20
N ASN A 153 -10.93 -4.63 -2.04
CA ASN A 153 -11.48 -3.56 -1.21
C ASN A 153 -11.56 -3.99 0.27
N MET A 154 -11.05 -3.17 1.18
CA MET A 154 -11.17 -3.37 2.64
C MET A 154 -12.29 -2.51 3.23
N ASN A 155 -13.46 -3.09 3.53
CA ASN A 155 -14.59 -2.39 4.19
C ASN A 155 -15.01 -1.09 3.48
N SER A 156 -15.24 -1.15 2.17
CA SER A 156 -15.51 0.01 1.29
C SER A 156 -14.33 0.98 1.12
N TYR A 157 -13.13 0.62 1.60
CA TYR A 157 -11.89 1.34 1.36
C TYR A 157 -11.10 0.66 0.23
N PRO A 158 -11.09 1.23 -0.99
CA PRO A 158 -10.39 0.63 -2.12
C PRO A 158 -8.87 0.61 -1.91
N LEU A 159 -8.22 -0.38 -2.51
CA LEU A 159 -6.77 -0.43 -2.62
C LEU A 159 -6.31 0.76 -3.45
N LEU A 160 -5.39 1.56 -2.91
CA LEU A 160 -4.74 2.61 -3.68
C LEU A 160 -3.39 2.10 -4.18
N ILE A 161 -3.19 2.14 -5.49
CA ILE A 161 -1.90 1.88 -6.12
C ILE A 161 -1.31 3.22 -6.56
N CYS A 162 -0.18 3.58 -5.98
CA CYS A 162 0.55 4.80 -6.32
C CYS A 162 1.82 4.45 -7.09
N SER A 163 1.90 4.82 -8.37
CA SER A 163 3.19 4.84 -9.07
C SER A 163 3.90 6.16 -8.83
N LEU A 164 4.99 6.08 -8.08
CA LEU A 164 5.73 7.23 -7.61
C LEU A 164 6.88 7.59 -8.55
N PRO A 165 7.20 8.88 -8.70
CA PRO A 165 8.33 9.33 -9.52
C PRO A 165 9.68 9.14 -8.84
N TYR A 166 9.76 8.56 -7.63
CA TYR A 166 11.03 8.43 -6.88
C TYR A 166 11.76 7.12 -7.19
N ILE A 167 13.09 7.13 -7.15
CA ILE A 167 13.94 5.95 -7.32
C ILE A 167 14.33 5.38 -5.96
N GLU A 168 13.93 4.14 -5.69
CA GLU A 168 14.24 3.44 -4.45
C GLU A 168 14.99 2.13 -4.68
N LYS A 169 15.68 1.66 -3.63
CA LYS A 169 16.31 0.32 -3.64
C LYS A 169 15.27 -0.79 -3.73
N THR A 170 14.15 -0.60 -3.03
CA THR A 170 13.00 -1.50 -3.10
C THR A 170 12.04 -0.96 -4.14
N PRO A 171 11.77 -1.69 -5.24
CA PRO A 171 11.04 -1.15 -6.38
C PRO A 171 9.52 -1.04 -6.14
N ALA A 172 8.99 -1.77 -5.17
CA ALA A 172 7.58 -1.75 -4.80
C ALA A 172 7.41 -2.15 -3.32
N CYS A 173 6.32 -1.73 -2.69
CA CYS A 173 5.92 -2.25 -1.39
C CYS A 173 4.45 -1.98 -1.06
N TYR A 174 3.84 -2.91 -0.33
CA TYR A 174 2.48 -2.79 0.19
C TYR A 174 2.45 -2.39 1.68
N PHE A 175 1.71 -1.33 1.96
CA PHE A 175 1.44 -0.88 3.32
C PHE A 175 0.08 -1.34 3.81
N TYR A 176 0.05 -2.47 4.51
CA TYR A 176 -1.19 -3.04 5.05
C TYR A 176 -2.05 -2.06 5.86
N SER A 177 -1.45 -1.31 6.79
CA SER A 177 -2.18 -0.37 7.67
C SER A 177 -2.89 0.76 6.92
N PHE A 178 -2.41 1.09 5.72
CA PHE A 178 -2.95 2.16 4.89
C PHE A 178 -3.67 1.62 3.65
N HIS A 179 -3.59 0.31 3.43
CA HIS A 179 -4.14 -0.38 2.28
C HIS A 179 -3.69 0.30 0.96
N THR A 180 -2.38 0.50 0.83
CA THR A 180 -1.76 1.23 -0.28
C THR A 180 -0.57 0.45 -0.80
N ALA A 181 -0.48 0.22 -2.11
CA ALA A 181 0.72 -0.29 -2.78
C ALA A 181 1.48 0.87 -3.41
N LEU A 182 2.78 0.95 -3.16
CA LEU A 182 3.68 1.93 -3.77
C LEU A 182 4.52 1.23 -4.83
N LEU A 183 4.65 1.85 -6.00
CA LEU A 183 5.48 1.39 -7.10
C LEU A 183 6.47 2.50 -7.42
N PHE A 184 7.75 2.31 -7.11
CA PHE A 184 8.79 3.30 -7.34
C PHE A 184 9.27 3.27 -8.78
N SER A 185 9.78 4.41 -9.27
CA SER A 185 10.34 4.54 -10.61
C SER A 185 11.51 3.57 -10.77
N ASN A 186 11.47 2.75 -11.81
CA ASN A 186 12.50 1.77 -12.13
C ASN A 186 12.64 1.56 -13.64
N SER A 187 13.85 1.20 -14.06
CA SER A 187 14.19 0.92 -15.46
C SER A 187 13.98 -0.55 -15.84
N TYR A 188 13.24 -1.32 -15.03
CA TYR A 188 13.04 -2.74 -15.32
C TYR A 188 12.22 -2.96 -16.60
N HIS A 189 12.40 -4.15 -17.16
CA HIS A 189 11.60 -4.64 -18.27
C HIS A 189 10.12 -4.74 -17.89
N GLU A 190 9.23 -4.60 -18.87
CA GLU A 190 7.77 -4.60 -18.66
C GLU A 190 7.26 -5.83 -17.90
N TYR A 191 7.76 -7.03 -18.25
CA TYR A 191 7.43 -8.26 -17.53
C TYR A 191 7.72 -8.16 -16.02
N ILE A 192 8.87 -7.62 -15.64
CA ILE A 192 9.24 -7.44 -14.23
C ILE A 192 8.33 -6.38 -13.58
N LYS A 193 8.00 -5.31 -14.29
CA LYS A 193 7.07 -4.28 -13.80
C LYS A 193 5.67 -4.85 -13.55
N LYS A 194 5.15 -5.66 -14.47
CA LYS A 194 3.89 -6.40 -14.32
C LYS A 194 3.96 -7.36 -13.13
N HIS A 195 5.06 -8.09 -13.00
CA HIS A 195 5.30 -8.99 -11.88
C HIS A 195 5.28 -8.26 -10.55
N LEU A 196 5.98 -7.12 -10.42
CA LEU A 196 5.99 -6.30 -9.21
C LEU A 196 4.60 -5.81 -8.83
N ILE A 197 3.81 -5.31 -9.79
CA ILE A 197 2.41 -4.90 -9.54
C ILE A 197 1.63 -6.07 -8.92
N LEU A 198 1.68 -7.25 -9.55
CA LEU A 198 0.92 -8.41 -9.13
C LEU A 198 1.45 -9.05 -7.84
N HIS A 199 2.75 -8.90 -7.57
CA HIS A 199 3.37 -9.30 -6.31
C HIS A 199 2.80 -8.49 -5.14
N GLU A 200 2.67 -7.17 -5.29
CA GLU A 200 2.03 -6.33 -4.26
C GLU A 200 0.54 -6.67 -4.08
N ILE A 201 -0.16 -7.03 -5.16
CA ILE A 201 -1.53 -7.58 -5.06
C ILE A 201 -1.54 -8.89 -4.26
N GLY A 202 -0.51 -9.72 -4.38
CA GLY A 202 -0.29 -10.89 -3.53
C GLY A 202 -0.27 -10.54 -2.04
N HIS A 203 0.49 -9.52 -1.65
CA HIS A 203 0.50 -9.05 -0.26
C HIS A 203 -0.88 -8.59 0.21
N VAL A 204 -1.64 -7.91 -0.65
CA VAL A 204 -3.02 -7.50 -0.34
C VAL A 204 -3.88 -8.73 -0.05
N LEU A 205 -3.91 -9.70 -0.95
CA LEU A 205 -4.72 -10.93 -0.83
C LEU A 205 -4.33 -11.78 0.38
N PHE A 206 -3.03 -11.93 0.64
CA PHE A 206 -2.53 -12.67 1.79
C PHE A 206 -3.05 -12.07 3.12
N ASN A 207 -3.11 -10.74 3.19
CA ASN A 207 -3.56 -10.03 4.37
C ASN A 207 -5.10 -9.92 4.48
N LEU A 208 -5.85 -10.20 3.41
CA LEU A 208 -7.33 -10.30 3.40
C LEU A 208 -7.89 -11.61 3.98
N LYS A 209 -7.04 -12.45 4.59
CA LYS A 209 -7.34 -13.78 5.17
C LYS A 209 -8.56 -13.87 6.11
N ASP A 210 -9.03 -12.75 6.66
CA ASP A 210 -10.12 -12.71 7.63
C ASP A 210 -11.48 -12.34 7.01
N ALA A 211 -11.54 -12.06 5.69
CA ALA A 211 -12.77 -11.67 5.03
C ALA A 211 -13.79 -12.83 4.91
N HIS A 212 -13.34 -14.07 4.63
CA HIS A 212 -14.24 -15.21 4.44
C HIS A 212 -13.66 -16.55 4.94
N LYS A 213 -14.50 -17.41 5.56
CA LYS A 213 -14.08 -18.73 6.07
C LYS A 213 -13.61 -19.68 4.96
N SER A 214 -14.21 -19.62 3.77
CA SER A 214 -13.86 -20.45 2.61
C SER A 214 -12.49 -20.09 2.05
N SER A 215 -12.20 -18.81 1.88
CA SER A 215 -10.89 -18.34 1.40
C SER A 215 -9.76 -18.66 2.35
N ARG A 216 -10.02 -18.64 3.67
CA ARG A 216 -9.04 -19.05 4.67
C ARG A 216 -8.61 -20.52 4.52
N ARG A 217 -9.53 -21.45 4.25
CA ARG A 217 -9.16 -22.87 4.05
C ARG A 217 -8.33 -23.08 2.79
N ALA A 218 -8.73 -22.45 1.69
CA ALA A 218 -7.99 -22.54 0.43
C ALA A 218 -6.59 -21.93 0.57
N LEU A 219 -6.46 -20.80 1.28
CA LEU A 219 -5.16 -20.19 1.58
C LEU A 219 -4.29 -21.10 2.44
N LEU A 220 -4.81 -21.68 3.53
CA LEU A 220 -4.04 -22.59 4.38
C LEU A 220 -3.55 -23.84 3.62
N TYR A 221 -4.38 -24.39 2.74
CA TYR A 221 -3.97 -25.50 1.88
C TYR A 221 -2.84 -25.09 0.92
N LEU A 222 -2.96 -23.92 0.29
CA LEU A 222 -1.93 -23.38 -0.58
C LEU A 222 -0.62 -23.13 0.18
N LEU A 223 -0.68 -22.57 1.40
CA LEU A 223 0.51 -22.35 2.23
C LEU A 223 1.20 -23.66 2.61
N ALA A 224 0.43 -24.72 2.93
CA ALA A 224 1.01 -26.04 3.19
C ALA A 224 1.75 -26.61 1.96
N LEU A 225 1.22 -26.38 0.76
CA LEU A 225 1.90 -26.76 -0.49
C LEU A 225 3.16 -25.92 -0.73
N ILE A 226 3.11 -24.62 -0.45
CA ILE A 226 4.28 -23.73 -0.55
C ILE A 226 5.39 -24.20 0.39
N GLU A 227 5.08 -24.47 1.66
CA GLU A 227 6.07 -24.95 2.63
C GLU A 227 6.68 -26.29 2.25
N LYS A 228 5.91 -27.18 1.61
CA LYS A 228 6.40 -28.46 1.09
C LYS A 228 7.35 -28.30 -0.10
N ASN A 229 7.04 -27.40 -1.03
CA ASN A 229 7.79 -27.26 -2.30
C ASN A 229 8.93 -26.23 -2.24
N TYR A 230 8.82 -25.26 -1.32
CA TYR A 230 9.79 -24.19 -1.10
C TYR A 230 10.17 -24.17 0.39
N PRO A 231 10.85 -25.22 0.88
CA PRO A 231 11.20 -25.31 2.29
C PRO A 231 12.17 -24.18 2.66
N TYR A 232 12.00 -23.66 3.88
CA TYR A 232 12.91 -22.69 4.45
C TYR A 232 14.35 -23.21 4.38
N THR A 233 15.28 -22.39 3.88
CA THR A 233 16.71 -22.64 4.12
C THR A 233 16.92 -22.71 5.64
N LYS A 234 17.75 -23.66 6.09
CA LYS A 234 17.97 -24.11 7.49
C LYS A 234 18.37 -23.05 8.53
N VAL A 235 18.17 -21.76 8.27
CA VAL A 235 18.27 -20.70 9.28
C VAL A 235 17.03 -20.81 10.18
N VAL A 236 17.22 -20.78 11.50
CA VAL A 236 16.12 -20.79 12.48
C VAL A 236 15.39 -19.45 12.38
N VAL A 237 14.47 -19.37 11.42
CA VAL A 237 13.64 -18.21 11.20
C VAL A 237 12.57 -18.18 12.31
N VAL A 238 12.61 -17.17 13.18
CA VAL A 238 11.62 -16.93 14.26
C VAL A 238 10.24 -16.76 13.62
N LYS A 239 9.14 -17.19 14.28
CA LYS A 239 7.76 -17.21 13.75
C LYS A 239 7.32 -16.00 12.88
N PRO A 240 7.55 -14.71 13.24
CA PRO A 240 7.15 -13.59 12.39
C PRO A 240 7.88 -13.56 11.04
N PHE A 241 9.13 -14.02 11.00
CA PHE A 241 9.91 -14.09 9.76
C PHE A 241 9.52 -15.29 8.89
N ARG A 242 9.01 -16.39 9.47
CA ARG A 242 8.48 -17.53 8.69
C ARG A 242 7.24 -17.12 7.92
N ARG A 243 6.33 -16.42 8.61
CA ARG A 243 5.10 -15.91 8.00
C ARG A 243 5.40 -14.92 6.89
N ARG A 244 6.41 -14.05 7.09
CA ARG A 244 6.89 -13.15 6.05
C ARG A 244 7.43 -13.92 4.85
N PHE A 245 8.26 -14.93 5.05
CA PHE A 245 8.74 -15.76 3.94
C PHE A 245 7.59 -16.43 3.16
N SER A 246 6.61 -17.04 3.84
CA SER A 246 5.46 -17.64 3.14
C SER A 246 4.62 -16.61 2.38
N GLU A 247 4.52 -15.39 2.92
CA GLU A 247 3.83 -14.27 2.27
C GLU A 247 4.56 -13.83 0.99
N GLU A 248 5.88 -13.59 1.06
CA GLU A 248 6.70 -13.24 -0.11
C GLU A 248 6.61 -14.32 -1.20
N VAL A 249 6.79 -15.60 -0.82
CA VAL A 249 6.71 -16.72 -1.77
C VAL A 249 5.29 -16.86 -2.35
N PHE A 250 4.25 -16.63 -1.55
CA PHE A 250 2.88 -16.58 -2.05
C PHE A 250 2.69 -15.46 -3.07
N SER A 251 3.15 -14.25 -2.77
CA SER A 251 3.06 -13.09 -3.65
C SER A 251 3.78 -13.33 -4.98
N ASP A 252 4.99 -13.87 -4.94
CA ASP A 252 5.78 -14.23 -6.13
C ASP A 252 5.07 -15.30 -6.98
N LEU A 253 4.60 -16.38 -6.36
CA LEU A 253 3.93 -17.47 -7.07
C LEU A 253 2.60 -17.03 -7.66
N LEU A 254 1.86 -16.17 -6.97
CA LEU A 254 0.62 -15.58 -7.51
C LEU A 254 0.94 -14.70 -8.71
N ALA A 255 1.91 -13.80 -8.61
CA ALA A 255 2.31 -12.92 -9.70
C ALA A 255 2.75 -13.74 -10.93
N ALA A 256 3.58 -14.76 -10.73
CA ALA A 256 3.99 -15.68 -11.79
C ALA A 256 2.80 -16.44 -12.40
N TYR A 257 1.87 -16.93 -11.57
CA TYR A 257 0.67 -17.63 -12.04
C TYR A 257 -0.21 -16.75 -12.93
N LEU A 258 -0.43 -15.49 -12.52
CA LEU A 258 -1.24 -14.54 -13.28
C LEU A 258 -0.58 -14.13 -14.60
N LEU A 259 0.75 -14.29 -14.73
CA LEU A 259 1.53 -13.95 -15.93
C LEU A 259 1.88 -15.14 -16.84
N LEU A 260 1.45 -16.38 -16.55
CA LEU A 260 1.91 -17.63 -17.19
C LEU A 260 1.94 -17.71 -18.74
N GLU A 261 1.26 -16.82 -19.49
CA GLU A 261 1.33 -16.76 -20.96
C GLU A 261 2.32 -15.73 -21.52
N GLU A 262 2.75 -14.77 -20.70
CA GLU A 262 3.87 -13.91 -21.07
C GLU A 262 5.15 -14.72 -20.88
N LYS A 263 5.66 -15.32 -21.97
CA LYS A 263 6.97 -15.96 -21.92
C LYS A 263 7.97 -14.90 -21.44
N PRO A 264 8.73 -15.17 -20.36
CA PRO A 264 9.90 -14.36 -20.08
C PRO A 264 10.75 -14.37 -21.35
N GLN A 265 11.18 -13.20 -21.83
CA GLN A 265 12.18 -13.16 -22.89
C GLN A 265 13.38 -14.00 -22.45
N LYS A 266 14.11 -14.59 -23.41
CA LYS A 266 15.14 -15.65 -23.26
C LYS A 266 16.18 -15.49 -22.13
N ASN A 267 16.24 -14.36 -21.43
CA ASN A 267 17.20 -14.02 -20.38
C ASN A 267 16.61 -13.89 -18.97
N ILE A 268 15.32 -14.16 -18.74
CA ILE A 268 14.71 -14.13 -17.40
C ILE A 268 14.40 -15.58 -16.98
N GLU A 269 15.29 -16.18 -16.20
CA GLU A 269 15.09 -17.51 -15.60
C GLU A 269 14.05 -17.45 -14.47
N SER A 270 12.76 -17.58 -14.79
CA SER A 270 11.73 -17.85 -13.79
C SER A 270 11.49 -19.36 -13.68
N LYS A 271 11.67 -19.94 -12.49
CA LYS A 271 11.22 -21.33 -12.25
C LYS A 271 9.71 -21.40 -12.47
N PRO A 272 9.20 -22.36 -13.26
CA PRO A 272 7.77 -22.50 -13.49
C PRO A 272 7.03 -22.81 -12.19
N VAL A 273 5.83 -22.24 -12.03
CA VAL A 273 4.96 -22.53 -10.88
C VAL A 273 4.54 -24.02 -10.95
N PRO A 274 4.78 -24.84 -9.91
CA PRO A 274 4.38 -26.25 -9.91
C PRO A 274 2.88 -26.43 -10.16
N ASN A 275 2.49 -27.45 -10.95
CA ASN A 275 1.09 -27.69 -11.33
C ASN A 275 0.12 -27.81 -10.13
N GLU A 276 0.57 -28.43 -9.03
CA GLU A 276 -0.23 -28.53 -7.80
C GLU A 276 -0.51 -27.15 -7.18
N ILE A 277 0.49 -26.26 -7.21
CA ILE A 277 0.37 -24.88 -6.72
C ILE A 277 -0.53 -24.06 -7.65
N GLN A 278 -0.42 -24.23 -8.97
CA GLN A 278 -1.33 -23.56 -9.91
C GLN A 278 -2.80 -23.93 -9.65
N LYS A 279 -3.08 -25.22 -9.43
CA LYS A 279 -4.43 -25.69 -9.07
C LYS A 279 -4.90 -25.08 -7.75
N ALA A 280 -4.04 -25.04 -6.74
CA ALA A 280 -4.35 -24.44 -5.44
C ALA A 280 -4.58 -22.93 -5.51
N LEU A 281 -3.79 -22.19 -6.30
CA LEU A 281 -3.98 -20.77 -6.58
C LEU A 281 -5.33 -20.52 -7.27
N LYS A 282 -5.68 -21.31 -8.29
CA LYS A 282 -6.98 -21.21 -8.96
C LYS A 282 -8.15 -21.43 -7.99
N LEU A 283 -8.04 -22.44 -7.11
CA LEU A 283 -9.04 -22.71 -6.07
C LEU A 283 -9.15 -21.55 -5.09
N TYR A 284 -8.02 -20.99 -4.66
CA TYR A 284 -7.99 -19.83 -3.77
C TYR A 284 -8.65 -18.61 -4.42
N LEU A 285 -8.27 -18.24 -5.65
CA LEU A 285 -8.87 -17.12 -6.37
C LEU A 285 -10.39 -17.30 -6.56
N SER A 286 -10.82 -18.51 -6.92
CA SER A 286 -12.25 -18.82 -7.05
C SER A 286 -13.02 -18.67 -5.73
N SER A 287 -12.36 -18.95 -4.61
CA SER A 287 -12.97 -18.82 -3.28
C SER A 287 -13.15 -17.37 -2.81
N LEU A 288 -12.45 -16.42 -3.43
CA LEU A 288 -12.54 -14.98 -3.14
C LEU A 288 -13.75 -14.31 -3.80
N ILE A 289 -14.45 -15.00 -4.70
CA ILE A 289 -15.57 -14.41 -5.45
C ILE A 289 -16.77 -14.12 -4.53
N GLY A 290 -16.86 -14.74 -3.34
CA GLY A 290 -18.06 -14.68 -2.52
C GLY A 290 -19.25 -15.34 -3.24
N LYS A 291 -20.22 -15.86 -2.49
CA LYS A 291 -21.54 -16.18 -3.05
C LYS A 291 -22.49 -15.08 -2.62
#